data_AF-A0A428BM27-F1
#
_entry.id   AF-A0A428BM27-F1
#
_cell.length_a   1.000
_cell.length_b   1.000
_cell.length_c   1.000
_cell.angle_alpha   90.00
_cell.angle_beta   90.00
_cell.angle_gamma   90.00
#
_symmetry.space_group_name_H-M   'P 1'
#
loop_
_entity.id
_entity.type
_entity.pdbx_description
1 polymer ?
#
loop_
_entity_poly.entity_id
_entity_poly.type
_entity_poly.pdbx_seq_one_letter_code
_entity_poly.pdbx_strand_id
1 'polypeptide(L)' 'MVKAIQDQKAKLVLLAHDAGPNLTKKIQDKSDYYQVEVITVFSTLELSIAVGKSRKVLAVTDAGFTKKMRSLME' A
#
# COMPACT_ATOMS: atom_id res chain seq x y z
N MET A 1 5.65 -2.90 -7.69
CA MET A 1 4.43 -2.48 -6.97
C MET A 1 3.19 -2.63 -7.85
N VAL A 2 3.02 -1.84 -8.92
CA VAL A 2 1.88 -2.00 -9.87
C VAL A 2 1.74 -3.42 -10.44
N LYS A 3 2.84 -4.07 -10.80
CA LYS A 3 2.81 -5.47 -11.25
C LYS A 3 2.23 -6.44 -10.21
N ALA A 4 2.50 -6.22 -8.92
CA ALA A 4 1.94 -7.07 -7.86
C ALA A 4 0.43 -6.87 -7.68
N ILE A 5 -0.07 -5.66 -7.94
CA ILE A 5 -1.52 -5.38 -8.01
C ILE A 5 -2.12 -6.09 -9.24
N GLN A 6 -1.49 -5.95 -10.40
CA GLN A 6 -1.96 -6.58 -11.66
C GLN A 6 -1.96 -8.11 -11.58
N ASP A 7 -0.93 -8.69 -10.97
CA ASP A 7 -0.81 -10.14 -10.74
C ASP A 7 -1.72 -10.62 -9.59
N GLN A 8 -2.53 -9.74 -8.98
CA GLN A 8 -3.39 -10.00 -7.80
C GLN A 8 -2.67 -10.61 -6.58
N LYS A 9 -1.35 -10.42 -6.53
CA LYS A 9 -0.50 -10.85 -5.42
C LYS A 9 -0.58 -9.86 -4.26
N ALA A 10 -0.75 -8.57 -4.55
CA ALA A 10 -0.97 -7.55 -3.53
C ALA A 10 -2.36 -7.74 -2.89
N LYS A 11 -2.39 -7.92 -1.56
CA LYS A 11 -3.61 -8.05 -0.76
C LYS A 11 -3.95 -6.77 0.00
N LEU A 12 -2.94 -5.95 0.26
CA LEU A 12 -3.08 -4.64 0.88
C LEU A 12 -1.99 -3.71 0.33
N VAL A 13 -2.35 -2.45 0.10
CA VAL A 13 -1.45 -1.40 -0.32
C VAL A 13 -1.38 -0.33 0.77
N LEU A 14 -0.18 0.03 1.18
CA LEU A 14 0.06 1.21 2.00
C LEU A 14 0.61 2.30 1.10
N LEU A 15 -0.11 3.41 1.00
CA LEU A 15 0.28 4.59 0.23
C LEU A 15 0.51 5.74 1.20
N ALA A 16 1.64 6.42 1.09
CA ALA A 16 1.87 7.57 1.95
C ALA A 16 0.89 8.72 1.62
N HIS A 17 0.30 9.39 2.62
CA HIS A 17 -0.61 10.52 2.36
C HIS A 17 0.09 11.72 1.72
N ASP A 18 1.41 11.86 1.91
CA ASP A 18 2.27 12.88 1.30
C ASP A 18 2.85 12.43 -0.06
N ALA A 19 2.33 11.34 -0.63
CA ALA A 19 2.69 10.91 -1.97
C ALA A 19 2.21 11.92 -3.02
N GLY A 20 3.03 12.12 -4.06
CA GLY A 20 2.71 13.05 -5.14
C GLY A 20 1.47 12.62 -5.94
N PRO A 21 0.72 13.58 -6.52
CA PRO A 21 -0.60 13.34 -7.11
C PRO A 21 -0.60 12.31 -8.24
N ASN A 22 0.46 12.30 -9.07
CA ASN A 22 0.61 11.34 -10.17
C ASN A 22 0.75 9.89 -9.66
N LEU A 23 1.44 9.71 -8.52
CA LEU A 23 1.63 8.39 -7.92
C LEU A 23 0.34 7.93 -7.25
N THR A 24 -0.27 8.80 -6.46
CA THR A 24 -1.54 8.55 -5.77
C THR A 24 -2.61 8.10 -6.76
N LYS A 25 -2.82 8.88 -7.83
CA LYS A 25 -3.79 8.53 -8.88
C LYS A 25 -3.49 7.17 -9.52
N LYS A 26 -2.23 6.93 -9.90
CA LYS A 26 -1.85 5.65 -10.53
C LYS A 26 -2.06 4.43 -9.63
N ILE A 27 -1.80 4.57 -8.33
CA ILE A 27 -2.01 3.50 -7.36
C ILE A 27 -3.50 3.31 -7.10
N GLN A 28 -4.25 4.39 -6.92
CA GLN A 28 -5.69 4.36 -6.69
C GLN A 28 -6.41 3.71 -7.89
N ASP A 29 -6.20 4.21 -9.11
CA ASP A 29 -6.84 3.68 -10.33
C ASP A 29 -6.61 2.18 -10.50
N LYS A 30 -5.40 1.69 -10.18
CA LYS A 30 -5.07 0.26 -10.30
C LYS A 30 -5.65 -0.54 -9.14
N SER A 31 -5.58 -0.03 -7.92
CA SER A 31 -6.09 -0.75 -6.75
C SER A 31 -7.61 -0.85 -6.81
N ASP A 32 -8.30 0.20 -7.24
CA ASP A 32 -9.75 0.21 -7.47
C ASP A 32 -10.14 -0.79 -8.57
N TYR A 33 -9.42 -0.81 -9.69
CA TYR A 33 -9.70 -1.76 -10.79
C TYR A 33 -9.51 -3.22 -10.37
N TYR A 34 -8.44 -3.54 -9.64
CA TYR A 34 -8.14 -4.90 -9.17
C TYR A 34 -8.75 -5.22 -7.79
N GLN A 35 -9.58 -4.33 -7.24
CA GLN A 35 -10.25 -4.48 -5.94
C GLN A 35 -9.26 -4.79 -4.79
N VAL A 36 -8.14 -4.08 -4.76
CA VAL A 36 -7.13 -4.17 -3.71
C VAL A 36 -7.30 -2.98 -2.77
N GLU A 37 -7.27 -3.24 -1.47
CA GLU A 37 -7.41 -2.19 -0.46
C GLU A 37 -6.17 -1.29 -0.39
N VAL A 38 -6.42 0.03 -0.29
CA VAL A 38 -5.39 1.06 -0.13
C VAL A 38 -5.59 1.78 1.18
N ILE A 39 -4.55 1.84 2.00
CA ILE A 39 -4.52 2.57 3.27
C ILE A 39 -3.56 3.74 3.13
N THR A 40 -4.05 4.93 3.45
CA THR A 40 -3.33 6.20 3.29
C THR A 40 -2.96 6.88 4.62
N VAL A 41 -2.98 6.15 5.73
CA VAL A 41 -2.86 6.74 7.08
C VAL A 41 -1.44 7.24 7.39
N PHE A 42 -0.41 6.67 6.77
CA PHE A 42 1.00 6.94 7.11
C PHE A 42 1.64 7.95 6.17
N SER A 43 2.68 8.64 6.65
CA SER A 43 3.56 9.49 5.86
C SER A 43 4.70 8.69 5.22
N THR A 44 5.38 9.28 4.22
CA THR A 44 6.56 8.68 3.59
C THR A 44 7.65 8.39 4.62
N LEU A 45 7.80 9.27 5.62
CA LEU A 45 8.79 9.11 6.67
C LEU A 45 8.48 7.89 7.55
N GLU A 46 7.23 7.75 8.01
CA GLU A 46 6.81 6.62 8.84
C GLU A 46 6.96 5.28 8.11
N LEU A 47 6.52 5.21 6.84
CA LEU A 47 6.72 4.02 6.02
C LEU A 47 8.20 3.70 5.82
N SER A 48 9.04 4.73 5.66
CA SER A 48 10.47 4.55 5.45
C SER A 48 11.18 4.05 6.69
N ILE A 49 10.81 4.55 7.87
CA ILE A 49 11.33 4.09 9.17
C ILE A 49 10.88 2.65 9.42
N ALA A 50 9.59 2.34 9.20
CA ALA A 50 9.04 1.01 9.45
C ALA A 50 9.70 -0.10 8.62
N VAL A 51 10.07 0.21 7.37
CA VAL A 51 10.72 -0.75 6.45
C VAL A 51 12.26 -0.63 6.45
N GLY A 52 12.80 0.41 7.10
CA GLY A 52 14.23 0.74 7.05
C GLY A 52 14.73 1.15 5.66
N LYS A 53 13.83 1.55 4.75
CA LYS A 53 14.15 1.95 3.36
C LYS A 53 13.21 3.06 2.89
N SER A 54 13.75 4.06 2.20
CA SER A 54 12.96 5.15 1.62
C SER A 54 11.90 4.62 0.65
N ARG A 55 10.63 4.63 1.06
CA ARG A 55 9.49 4.12 0.30
C ARG A 55 8.24 4.94 0.58
N LYS A 56 7.56 5.32 -0.51
CA LYS A 56 6.27 6.02 -0.48
C LYS A 56 5.07 5.08 -0.61
N VAL A 57 5.30 3.87 -1.11
CA VAL A 57 4.26 2.88 -1.39
C VAL A 57 4.79 1.48 -1.05
N LEU A 58 3.99 0.70 -0.35
CA LEU A 58 4.26 -0.69 0.00
C LEU A 58 3.07 -1.55 -0.44
N ALA A 59 3.37 -2.76 -0.92
CA ALA A 59 2.35 -3.75 -1.21
C ALA A 59 2.63 -4.96 -0.32
N VAL A 60 1.65 -5.31 0.51
CA VAL A 60 1.66 -6.53 1.32
C VAL A 60 1.05 -7.64 0.47
N THR A 61 1.83 -8.69 0.24
CA THR A 61 1.39 -9.85 -0.55
C THR A 61 1.00 -11.05 0.31
N ASP A 62 1.43 -11.06 1.57
CA ASP A 62 1.13 -12.14 2.50
C ASP A 62 -0.23 -11.95 3.17
N ALA A 63 -1.10 -12.95 3.05
CA ALA A 63 -2.45 -12.89 3.57
C ALA A 63 -2.49 -12.92 5.12
N GLY A 64 -1.56 -13.61 5.77
CA GLY A 64 -1.47 -13.65 7.23
C GLY A 64 -1.10 -12.28 7.80
N PHE A 65 -0.16 -11.59 7.16
CA PHE A 65 0.24 -10.24 7.50
C PHE A 65 -0.89 -9.25 7.26
N THR A 66 -1.57 -9.30 6.12
CA THR A 66 -2.73 -8.43 5.86
C THR A 66 -3.83 -8.58 6.90
N LYS A 67 -4.16 -9.81 7.33
CA LYS A 67 -5.15 -10.05 8.39
C LYS A 67 -4.74 -9.41 9.72
N LYS A 68 -3.48 -9.60 10.14
CA LYS A 68 -2.97 -8.98 11.37
C LYS A 68 -2.95 -7.46 11.29
N MET A 69 -2.55 -6.89 10.15
CA MET A 69 -2.53 -5.43 9.97
C MET A 69 -3.94 -4.83 10.06
N ARG A 70 -4.94 -5.45 9.41
CA ARG A 70 -6.33 -5.01 9.52
C ARG A 70 -6.83 -5.02 10.97
N SER A 71 -6.59 -6.12 11.69
CA SER A 71 -6.99 -6.25 13.10
C SER A 71 -6.30 -5.26 14.05
N LEU A 72 -5.16 -4.68 13.66
CA LEU A 72 -4.46 -3.65 14.45
C LEU A 72 -4.86 -2.23 14.04
N MET A 73 -5.59 -2.09 12.94
CA MET A 73 -6.06 -0.81 12.40
C MET A 73 -7.56 -0.58 12.69
N GLU A 74 -8.26 -1.60 13.21
CA GLU A 74 -9.55 -1.49 13.92
C GLU A 74 -9.34 -1.10 15.38
#